data_AF-A0A540X385-F1
#
_entry.id   AF-A0A540X385-F1
#
_cell.length_a   1.000
_cell.length_b   1.000
_cell.length_c   1.000
_cell.angle_alpha   90.00
_cell.angle_beta   90.00
_cell.angle_gamma   90.00
#
_symmetry.space_group_name_H-M   'P 1'
#
loop_
_entity.id
_entity.type
_entity.pdbx_description
1 polymer ?
#
loop_
_entity_poly.entity_id
_entity_poly.type
_entity_poly.pdbx_seq_one_letter_code
_entity_poly.pdbx_strand_id
1 'polypeptide(L)'
;MRRSLSAAVVVLLSALALTSTFDVSAESGEEGHEPREPGAAVAPPRSDSPGPVVVTCPVGITQASYLPGLSEVTKDVTVAGATTLSNCVTIPASSVVSARLPLDSSLLAGYSCADLLTPRTVRQVVTWNTGETSTLVFSQSRELAQGPLTVFTLTGTVESGAFAEATAIWTVTYLNSDIEKGCASPGGLIWLSGPSTLELIRTMT
;
A
#
# COMPACT_ATOMS: atom_id res chain seq x y z
N MET A 1 14.19 35.92 21.66
CA MET A 1 13.31 36.48 20.59
C MET A 1 13.93 36.02 19.28
N ARG A 2 13.33 35.29 18.34
CA ARG A 2 11.93 35.10 17.93
C ARG A 2 11.68 33.61 17.63
N ARG A 3 10.47 33.15 17.92
CA ARG A 3 9.90 31.87 17.48
C ARG A 3 9.54 31.98 15.99
N SER A 4 9.72 30.91 15.22
CA SER A 4 9.00 30.75 13.94
C SER A 4 8.15 29.49 14.02
N LEU A 5 6.85 29.69 13.90
CA LEU A 5 5.79 28.69 13.86
C LEU A 5 5.59 28.20 12.42
N SER A 6 5.09 26.95 12.34
CA SER A 6 4.11 26.43 11.37
C SER A 6 4.48 26.33 9.89
N ALA A 7 4.47 25.10 9.38
CA ALA A 7 3.79 24.77 8.12
C ALA A 7 3.36 23.30 8.13
N ALA A 8 2.08 23.06 8.42
CA ALA A 8 1.34 21.89 7.98
C ALA A 8 0.55 22.31 6.75
N VAL A 9 0.65 21.59 5.62
CA VAL A 9 -0.32 21.69 4.52
C VAL A 9 -0.54 20.31 3.90
N VAL A 10 -1.81 19.93 3.98
CA VAL A 10 -2.52 18.79 3.38
C VAL A 10 -2.78 19.08 1.89
N VAL A 11 -2.68 18.07 1.01
CA VAL A 11 -3.36 18.05 -0.30
C VAL A 11 -3.81 16.60 -0.59
N LEU A 12 -5.04 16.19 -0.25
CA LEU A 12 -6.35 16.32 -0.91
C LEU A 12 -6.64 15.30 -2.04
N LEU A 13 -7.75 14.58 -1.82
CA LEU A 13 -8.42 13.58 -2.63
C LEU A 13 -8.87 14.12 -4.00
N SER A 14 -8.87 13.26 -5.00
CA SER A 14 -9.71 13.36 -6.19
C SER A 14 -10.57 12.11 -6.33
N ALA A 15 -11.78 12.18 -5.77
CA ALA A 15 -12.91 11.33 -6.16
C ALA A 15 -13.87 12.20 -6.98
N LEU A 16 -13.95 11.94 -8.29
CA LEU A 16 -15.03 12.45 -9.14
C LEU A 16 -15.93 11.28 -9.46
N ALA A 17 -17.02 11.18 -8.68
CA ALA A 17 -18.20 10.43 -9.06
C ALA A 17 -18.98 11.26 -10.10
N LEU A 18 -19.12 10.73 -11.31
CA LEU A 18 -20.07 11.21 -12.31
C LEU A 18 -21.43 10.62 -11.97
N THR A 19 -22.29 11.40 -11.32
CA THR A 19 -23.72 11.12 -11.25
C THR A 19 -24.42 11.78 -12.44
N SER A 20 -25.06 10.95 -13.26
CA SER A 20 -25.91 11.29 -14.39
C SER A 20 -27.10 12.17 -13.97
N THR A 21 -27.32 13.24 -14.72
CA THR A 21 -28.55 14.05 -14.71
C THR A 21 -29.71 13.25 -15.33
N PHE A 22 -30.81 13.09 -14.61
CA PHE A 22 -32.10 12.73 -15.19
C PHE A 22 -32.95 14.00 -15.29
N ASP A 23 -33.34 14.33 -16.53
CA ASP A 23 -34.29 15.38 -16.86
C ASP A 23 -35.70 15.02 -16.39
N VAL A 24 -36.36 15.99 -15.77
CA VAL A 24 -37.77 15.96 -15.42
C VAL A 24 -38.53 16.69 -16.53
N SER A 25 -39.38 15.97 -17.27
CA SER A 25 -40.45 16.58 -18.07
C SER A 25 -41.78 16.07 -17.56
N ALA A 26 -42.58 17.00 -17.07
CA ALA A 26 -43.98 16.82 -16.71
C ALA A 26 -44.85 16.95 -17.97
N GLU A 27 -45.76 16.00 -18.18
CA GLU A 27 -46.94 16.20 -19.02
C GLU A 27 -48.13 15.45 -18.39
N SER A 28 -49.30 16.06 -18.51
CA SER A 28 -50.53 15.81 -17.76
C SER A 28 -51.64 15.19 -18.62
N GLY A 29 -52.48 14.35 -18.00
CA GLY A 29 -53.78 13.84 -18.51
C GLY A 29 -53.76 12.32 -18.69
N GLU A 30 -54.80 11.52 -18.44
CA GLU A 30 -56.15 11.65 -17.89
C GLU A 30 -56.63 10.19 -17.58
N GLU A 31 -57.76 10.01 -16.92
CA GLU A 31 -58.31 8.80 -16.25
C GLU A 31 -58.18 7.40 -16.92
N GLY A 32 -57.96 6.37 -16.09
CA GLY A 32 -58.15 4.95 -16.43
C GLY A 32 -58.01 4.01 -15.23
N HIS A 33 -59.09 3.28 -14.93
CA HIS A 33 -59.32 2.38 -13.79
C HIS A 33 -58.57 1.03 -13.90
N GLU A 34 -57.81 0.59 -12.89
CA GLU A 34 -57.48 -0.85 -12.64
C GLU A 34 -57.01 -1.16 -11.19
N PRO A 35 -57.02 -2.44 -10.74
CA PRO A 35 -57.06 -2.87 -9.34
C PRO A 35 -55.73 -2.76 -8.57
N ARG A 36 -55.86 -2.57 -7.26
CA ARG A 36 -54.78 -2.43 -6.28
C ARG A 36 -53.97 -3.73 -6.13
N GLU A 37 -52.82 -3.81 -6.81
CA GLU A 37 -51.80 -4.84 -6.62
C GLU A 37 -51.14 -4.71 -5.23
N PRO A 38 -50.75 -5.81 -4.55
CA PRO A 38 -50.12 -5.76 -3.24
C PRO A 38 -48.72 -5.15 -3.36
N GLY A 39 -48.48 -4.07 -2.62
CA GLY A 39 -47.18 -3.38 -2.60
C GLY A 39 -46.04 -4.35 -2.30
N ALA A 40 -45.18 -4.56 -3.28
CA ALA A 40 -43.94 -5.29 -3.12
C ALA A 40 -43.12 -4.64 -2.00
N ALA A 41 -42.89 -5.40 -0.93
CA ALA A 41 -42.00 -4.99 0.14
C ALA A 41 -40.60 -4.76 -0.44
N VAL A 42 -40.11 -3.51 -0.38
CA VAL A 42 -38.72 -3.18 -0.71
C VAL A 42 -37.85 -3.87 0.32
N ALA A 43 -37.18 -4.95 -0.10
CA ALA A 43 -36.18 -5.62 0.73
C ALA A 43 -35.04 -4.64 1.02
N PRO A 44 -34.50 -4.60 2.26
CA PRO A 44 -33.34 -3.78 2.56
C PRO A 44 -32.16 -4.19 1.66
N PRO A 45 -31.27 -3.25 1.29
CA PRO A 45 -30.09 -3.58 0.50
C PRO A 45 -29.28 -4.63 1.25
N ARG A 46 -28.93 -5.73 0.56
CA ARG A 46 -27.98 -6.71 1.10
C ARG A 46 -26.64 -6.00 1.25
N SER A 47 -26.10 -6.01 2.45
CA SER A 47 -24.71 -5.68 2.71
C SER A 47 -23.85 -6.79 2.08
N ASP A 48 -23.39 -6.58 0.85
CA ASP A 48 -22.32 -7.39 0.25
C ASP A 48 -21.01 -7.04 0.95
N SER A 49 -20.85 -7.59 2.16
CA SER A 49 -19.54 -7.58 2.81
C SER A 49 -18.59 -8.40 1.93
N PRO A 50 -17.41 -7.88 1.57
CA PRO A 50 -16.44 -8.63 0.81
C PRO A 50 -16.12 -9.95 1.54
N GLY A 51 -16.20 -11.06 0.80
CA GLY A 51 -15.86 -12.39 1.33
C GLY A 51 -14.41 -12.49 1.80
N PRO A 52 -14.05 -13.61 2.47
CA PRO A 52 -12.70 -13.83 2.94
C PRO A 52 -11.75 -13.89 1.75
N VAL A 53 -10.56 -13.31 1.92
CA VAL A 53 -9.50 -13.42 0.91
C VAL A 53 -8.15 -13.66 1.57
N VAL A 54 -7.36 -14.54 0.95
CA VAL A 54 -5.94 -14.73 1.23
C VAL A 54 -5.19 -14.56 -0.07
N VAL A 55 -4.15 -13.72 -0.07
CA VAL A 55 -3.15 -13.63 -1.14
C VAL A 55 -1.80 -13.87 -0.49
N THR A 56 -1.01 -14.80 -1.01
CA THR A 56 0.34 -15.06 -0.52
C THR A 56 1.30 -15.07 -1.69
N CYS A 57 2.25 -14.14 -1.70
CA CYS A 57 3.36 -14.07 -2.64
C CYS A 57 4.66 -14.43 -1.89
N PRO A 58 5.09 -15.70 -1.89
CA PRO A 58 6.19 -16.18 -1.06
C PRO A 58 7.58 -15.88 -1.66
N VAL A 59 7.64 -15.45 -2.91
CA VAL A 59 8.91 -15.18 -3.60
C VAL A 59 8.90 -13.75 -4.11
N GLY A 60 9.94 -13.00 -3.76
CA GLY A 60 10.11 -11.63 -4.21
C GLY A 60 11.48 -11.07 -3.92
N ILE A 61 11.76 -9.94 -4.55
CA ILE A 61 12.99 -9.15 -4.38
C ILE A 61 12.59 -7.69 -4.24
N THR A 62 13.11 -7.05 -3.19
CA THR A 62 13.03 -5.62 -2.95
C THR A 62 14.39 -4.99 -3.15
N GLN A 63 14.43 -3.88 -3.87
CA GLN A 63 15.61 -3.08 -4.14
C GLN A 63 15.35 -1.62 -3.76
N ALA A 64 16.35 -0.99 -3.15
CA ALA A 64 16.32 0.42 -2.79
C ALA A 64 17.66 1.09 -3.10
N SER A 65 17.62 2.30 -3.64
CA SER A 65 18.78 3.16 -3.91
C SER A 65 18.70 4.44 -3.09
N TYR A 66 19.87 5.00 -2.79
CA TYR A 66 20.02 6.21 -1.98
C TYR A 66 21.03 7.16 -2.64
N LEU A 67 20.62 8.41 -2.88
CA LEU A 67 21.47 9.43 -3.49
C LEU A 67 21.31 10.80 -2.80
N PRO A 68 22.36 11.34 -2.15
CA PRO A 68 23.63 10.69 -1.80
C PRO A 68 23.43 9.45 -0.90
N GLY A 69 24.39 8.53 -0.87
CA GLY A 69 24.31 7.31 -0.07
C GLY A 69 24.14 7.61 1.43
N LEU A 70 23.39 6.79 2.16
CA LEU A 70 23.11 7.02 3.58
C LEU A 70 24.38 6.93 4.44
N SER A 71 24.48 7.76 5.46
CA SER A 71 25.59 7.78 6.41
C SER A 71 25.08 7.95 7.84
N GLU A 72 25.97 7.84 8.82
CA GLU A 72 25.66 8.16 10.22
C GLU A 72 25.27 9.63 10.43
N VAL A 73 25.70 10.53 9.55
CA VAL A 73 25.30 11.94 9.56
C VAL A 73 24.04 12.13 8.70
N THR A 74 23.03 12.79 9.28
CA THR A 74 21.78 13.17 8.63
C THR A 74 22.00 14.12 7.46
N LYS A 75 21.35 13.87 6.34
CA LYS A 75 21.37 14.73 5.15
C LYS A 75 20.13 14.49 4.28
N ASP A 76 19.93 15.36 3.30
CA ASP A 76 18.85 15.16 2.34
C ASP A 76 19.24 14.04 1.37
N VAL A 77 18.36 13.03 1.24
CA VAL A 77 18.60 11.83 0.45
C VAL A 77 17.42 11.53 -0.45
N THR A 78 17.70 11.31 -1.72
CA THR A 78 16.73 10.78 -2.68
C THR A 78 16.69 9.27 -2.55
N VAL A 79 15.50 8.71 -2.34
CA VAL A 79 15.25 7.28 -2.26
C VAL A 79 14.37 6.85 -3.42
N ALA A 80 14.76 5.77 -4.09
CA ALA A 80 13.96 5.13 -5.14
C ALA A 80 14.12 3.61 -5.05
N GLY A 81 13.27 2.86 -5.73
CA GLY A 81 13.37 1.41 -5.71
C GLY A 81 12.21 0.69 -6.37
N ALA A 82 12.16 -0.61 -6.16
CA ALA A 82 11.03 -1.43 -6.55
C ALA A 82 11.03 -2.74 -5.78
N THR A 83 9.84 -3.33 -5.67
CA THR A 83 9.65 -4.72 -5.29
C THR A 83 8.96 -5.48 -6.41
N THR A 84 9.46 -6.68 -6.68
CA THR A 84 8.80 -7.64 -7.57
C THR A 84 8.46 -8.89 -6.78
N LEU A 85 7.25 -9.39 -6.98
CA LEU A 85 6.70 -10.55 -6.30
C LEU A 85 6.24 -11.57 -7.34
N SER A 86 6.42 -12.85 -7.07
CA SER A 86 6.05 -13.97 -7.93
C SER A 86 5.52 -15.15 -7.11
N ASN A 87 5.02 -16.16 -7.82
CA ASN A 87 4.42 -17.36 -7.24
C ASN A 87 3.26 -17.03 -6.29
N CYS A 88 2.52 -15.97 -6.59
CA CYS A 88 1.38 -15.59 -5.77
C CYS A 88 0.28 -16.64 -5.88
N VAL A 89 -0.31 -16.99 -4.75
CA VAL A 89 -1.45 -17.90 -4.62
C VAL A 89 -2.58 -17.16 -3.92
N THR A 90 -3.81 -17.38 -4.36
CA THR A 90 -5.00 -16.72 -3.81
C THR A 90 -6.07 -17.71 -3.36
N ILE A 91 -6.80 -17.34 -2.31
CA ILE A 91 -7.97 -18.06 -1.80
C ILE A 91 -9.08 -17.03 -1.56
N PRO A 92 -10.27 -17.15 -2.20
CA PRO A 92 -10.55 -18.08 -3.29
C PRO A 92 -9.62 -17.83 -4.49
N ALA A 93 -9.46 -18.86 -5.33
CA ALA A 93 -8.54 -18.80 -6.46
C ALA A 93 -8.88 -17.64 -7.42
N SER A 94 -7.85 -16.95 -7.88
CA SER A 94 -7.89 -15.86 -8.85
C SER A 94 -6.75 -16.00 -9.87
N SER A 95 -6.70 -15.11 -10.86
CA SER A 95 -5.65 -15.05 -11.89
C SER A 95 -4.38 -14.31 -11.43
N VAL A 96 -4.29 -13.91 -10.15
CA VAL A 96 -3.13 -13.23 -9.58
C VAL A 96 -2.01 -14.24 -9.31
N VAL A 97 -0.87 -14.06 -9.98
CA VAL A 97 0.33 -14.91 -9.86
C VAL A 97 1.62 -14.11 -9.64
N SER A 98 1.59 -12.79 -9.85
CA SER A 98 2.72 -11.89 -9.59
C SER A 98 2.28 -10.46 -9.35
N ALA A 99 3.17 -9.65 -8.77
CA ALA A 99 2.91 -8.25 -8.48
C ALA A 99 4.17 -7.40 -8.56
N ARG A 100 4.00 -6.08 -8.74
CA ARG A 100 5.08 -5.09 -8.70
C ARG A 100 4.69 -3.91 -7.82
N LEU A 101 5.63 -3.44 -7.01
CA LEU A 101 5.48 -2.27 -6.14
C LEU A 101 6.62 -1.30 -6.48
N PRO A 102 6.43 -0.33 -7.38
CA PRO A 102 7.43 0.70 -7.62
C PRO A 102 7.54 1.62 -6.41
N LEU A 103 8.77 2.00 -6.06
CA LEU A 103 9.04 3.10 -5.15
C LEU A 103 9.54 4.28 -5.99
N ASP A 104 8.63 5.20 -6.27
CA ASP A 104 8.96 6.44 -6.96
C ASP A 104 10.02 7.23 -6.19
N SER A 105 10.85 7.94 -6.95
CA SER A 105 11.91 8.78 -6.40
C SER A 105 11.32 9.85 -5.47
N SER A 106 11.77 9.85 -4.21
CA SER A 106 11.31 10.79 -3.19
C SER A 106 12.49 11.37 -2.40
N LEU A 107 12.42 12.66 -2.07
CA LEU A 107 13.43 13.34 -1.26
C LEU A 107 13.05 13.23 0.23
N LEU A 108 13.93 12.64 1.02
CA LEU A 108 13.82 12.57 2.47
C LEU A 108 14.81 13.57 3.09
N ALA A 109 14.28 14.56 3.81
CA ALA A 109 15.09 15.57 4.47
C ALA A 109 15.66 15.06 5.80
N GLY A 110 16.93 15.37 6.08
CA GLY A 110 17.58 15.02 7.35
C GLY A 110 17.64 13.51 7.64
N TYR A 111 17.76 12.67 6.61
CA TYR A 111 17.74 11.21 6.69
C TYR A 111 19.17 10.63 6.82
N SER A 112 19.29 9.51 7.54
CA SER A 112 20.54 8.86 7.92
C SER A 112 20.39 7.34 7.97
N CYS A 113 21.49 6.64 8.25
CA CYS A 113 21.45 5.19 8.50
C CYS A 113 20.65 4.82 9.75
N ALA A 114 20.61 5.67 10.78
CA ALA A 114 19.78 5.44 11.96
C ALA A 114 18.28 5.50 11.64
N ASP A 115 17.88 6.30 10.64
CA ASP A 115 16.48 6.45 10.26
C ASP A 115 15.93 5.22 9.52
N LEU A 116 16.79 4.40 8.92
CA LEU A 116 16.38 3.08 8.41
C LEU A 116 15.75 2.23 9.52
N LEU A 117 16.15 2.44 10.77
CA LEU A 117 15.70 1.66 11.93
C LEU A 117 14.46 2.24 12.59
N THR A 118 14.07 3.46 12.19
CA THR A 118 12.97 4.18 12.83
C THR A 118 11.65 3.76 12.20
N PRO A 119 10.65 3.35 13.00
CA PRO A 119 9.32 3.05 12.49
C PRO A 119 8.73 4.22 11.71
N ARG A 120 8.14 3.93 10.55
CA ARG A 120 7.48 4.93 9.71
C ARG A 120 6.26 4.39 9.00
N THR A 121 5.35 5.29 8.63
CA THR A 121 4.25 4.95 7.74
C THR A 121 4.73 4.93 6.30
N VAL A 122 4.36 3.89 5.55
CA VAL A 122 4.72 3.72 4.15
C VAL A 122 3.45 3.47 3.36
N ARG A 123 3.20 4.29 2.34
CA ARG A 123 2.12 4.07 1.36
C ARG A 123 2.73 3.53 0.07
N GLN A 124 2.18 2.47 -0.49
CA GLN A 124 2.64 1.83 -1.72
C GLN A 124 1.48 1.46 -2.62
N VAL A 125 1.67 1.58 -3.92
CA VAL A 125 0.73 1.06 -4.90
C VAL A 125 1.30 -0.24 -5.45
N VAL A 126 0.52 -1.30 -5.38
CA VAL A 126 0.82 -2.59 -5.99
C VAL A 126 0.09 -2.68 -7.31
N THR A 127 0.78 -3.11 -8.35
CA THR A 127 0.18 -3.52 -9.62
C THR A 127 0.26 -5.03 -9.74
N TRP A 128 -0.89 -5.68 -9.87
CA TRP A 128 -1.00 -7.12 -10.07
C TRP A 128 -0.80 -7.46 -11.56
N ASN A 129 -0.45 -8.71 -11.87
CA ASN A 129 -0.36 -9.16 -13.27
C ASN A 129 -1.69 -9.07 -14.04
N THR A 130 -2.81 -8.95 -13.34
CA THR A 130 -4.15 -8.74 -13.93
C THR A 130 -4.36 -7.31 -14.43
N GLY A 131 -3.45 -6.38 -14.11
CA GLY A 131 -3.58 -4.95 -14.39
C GLY A 131 -4.35 -4.18 -13.31
N GLU A 132 -5.00 -4.88 -12.38
CA GLU A 132 -5.60 -4.27 -11.21
C GLU A 132 -4.52 -3.71 -10.27
N THR A 133 -4.93 -2.77 -9.41
CA THR A 133 -4.03 -2.17 -8.41
C THR A 133 -4.61 -2.27 -7.00
N SER A 134 -3.72 -2.25 -6.02
CA SER A 134 -4.06 -2.10 -4.60
C SER A 134 -3.21 -1.00 -3.99
N THR A 135 -3.82 -0.10 -3.22
CA THR A 135 -3.09 0.87 -2.42
C THR A 135 -2.92 0.31 -1.01
N LEU A 136 -1.68 0.12 -0.58
CA LEU A 136 -1.33 -0.39 0.74
C LEU A 136 -0.82 0.75 1.63
N VAL A 137 -1.28 0.79 2.87
CA VAL A 137 -0.77 1.69 3.91
C VAL A 137 -0.23 0.85 5.05
N PHE A 138 1.08 0.94 5.27
CA PHE A 138 1.81 0.15 6.26
C PHE A 138 2.36 1.01 7.38
N SER A 139 2.50 0.40 8.55
CA SER A 139 3.48 0.79 9.56
C SER A 139 4.67 -0.16 9.46
N GLN A 140 5.86 0.39 9.24
CA GLN A 140 7.10 -0.38 9.23
C GLN A 140 7.62 -0.57 10.65
N SER A 141 7.86 -1.81 11.05
CA SER A 141 8.71 -2.18 12.18
C SER A 141 9.99 -2.86 11.68
N ARG A 142 11.06 -2.70 12.44
CA ARG A 142 12.29 -3.48 12.26
C ARG A 142 12.35 -4.56 13.31
N GLU A 143 12.56 -5.78 12.87
CA GLU A 143 12.89 -6.91 13.71
C GLU A 143 14.32 -7.34 13.40
N LEU A 144 15.17 -7.24 14.42
CA LEU A 144 16.47 -7.91 14.36
C LEU A 144 16.19 -9.41 14.44
N ALA A 145 16.20 -10.08 13.30
CA ALA A 145 16.19 -11.53 13.29
C ALA A 145 17.47 -12.02 13.98
N GLN A 146 17.34 -13.09 14.77
CA GLN A 146 18.47 -13.68 15.49
C GLN A 146 19.59 -14.04 14.50
N GLY A 147 20.75 -13.38 14.60
CA GLY A 147 21.92 -13.65 13.76
C GLY A 147 22.23 -12.58 12.70
N PRO A 148 22.59 -12.96 11.46
CA PRO A 148 23.20 -12.05 10.47
C PRO A 148 22.20 -11.25 9.63
N LEU A 149 20.90 -11.34 9.93
CA LEU A 149 19.82 -10.79 9.10
C LEU A 149 19.07 -9.68 9.82
N THR A 150 18.67 -8.65 9.07
CA THR A 150 17.69 -7.66 9.48
C THR A 150 16.40 -7.93 8.71
N VAL A 151 15.29 -8.10 9.43
CA VAL A 151 13.96 -8.27 8.84
C VAL A 151 13.16 -6.99 9.06
N PHE A 152 12.68 -6.40 7.99
CA PHE A 152 11.69 -5.33 8.02
C PHE A 152 10.33 -5.95 7.85
N THR A 153 9.47 -5.80 8.86
CA THR A 153 8.07 -6.23 8.80
C THR A 153 7.21 -4.99 8.66
N LEU A 154 6.43 -4.92 7.58
CA LEU A 154 5.49 -3.84 7.32
C LEU A 154 4.09 -4.41 7.49
N THR A 155 3.36 -3.92 8.48
CA THR A 155 1.98 -4.37 8.76
C THR A 155 1.02 -3.22 8.54
N GLY A 156 -0.10 -3.50 7.86
CA GLY A 156 -1.00 -2.45 7.41
C GLY A 156 -2.29 -2.99 6.84
N THR A 157 -2.93 -2.19 5.99
CA THR A 157 -4.17 -2.54 5.31
C THR A 157 -4.12 -2.15 3.84
N VAL A 158 -4.92 -2.84 3.03
CA VAL A 158 -5.30 -2.36 1.70
C VAL A 158 -6.32 -1.24 1.88
N GLU A 159 -5.95 -0.01 1.53
CA GLU A 159 -6.80 1.18 1.61
C GLU A 159 -7.81 1.24 0.46
N SER A 160 -7.42 0.81 -0.75
CA SER A 160 -8.28 0.83 -1.93
C SER A 160 -7.79 -0.13 -3.02
N GLY A 161 -8.67 -0.45 -3.98
CA GLY A 161 -8.36 -1.29 -5.14
C GLY A 161 -8.69 -2.77 -4.93
N ALA A 162 -8.01 -3.66 -5.64
CA ALA A 162 -8.17 -5.10 -5.45
C ALA A 162 -7.85 -5.49 -3.99
N PHE A 163 -8.59 -6.45 -3.43
CA PHE A 163 -8.41 -6.92 -2.05
C PHE A 163 -8.66 -5.85 -0.97
N ALA A 164 -9.51 -4.88 -1.29
CA ALA A 164 -9.74 -3.57 -0.67
C ALA A 164 -9.86 -3.38 0.85
N GLU A 165 -9.73 -4.33 1.75
CA GLU A 165 -9.83 -4.11 3.21
C GLU A 165 -9.04 -5.20 3.93
N ALA A 166 -8.20 -5.92 3.17
CA ALA A 166 -7.37 -6.97 3.70
C ALA A 166 -6.27 -6.34 4.56
N THR A 167 -5.94 -7.02 5.65
CA THR A 167 -4.70 -6.78 6.36
C THR A 167 -3.55 -7.15 5.44
N ALA A 168 -2.52 -6.31 5.38
CA ALA A 168 -1.34 -6.51 4.56
C ALA A 168 -0.12 -6.71 5.46
N ILE A 169 0.66 -7.77 5.18
CA ILE A 169 1.94 -8.04 5.82
C ILE A 169 2.99 -8.16 4.72
N TRP A 170 3.96 -7.26 4.70
CA TRP A 170 5.07 -7.28 3.76
C TRP A 170 6.37 -7.43 4.52
N THR A 171 7.14 -8.47 4.22
CA THR A 171 8.47 -8.66 4.81
C THR A 171 9.57 -8.40 3.78
N VAL A 172 10.68 -7.82 4.23
CA VAL A 172 11.90 -7.66 3.45
C VAL A 172 13.09 -8.00 4.35
N THR A 173 13.98 -8.87 3.86
CA THR A 173 15.16 -9.29 4.64
C THR A 173 16.43 -8.78 3.98
N TYR A 174 17.34 -8.21 4.76
CA TYR A 174 18.67 -7.79 4.30
C TYR A 174 19.76 -8.43 5.15
N LEU A 175 20.98 -8.49 4.60
CA LEU A 175 22.17 -8.84 5.37
C LEU A 175 22.58 -7.65 6.26
N ASN A 176 22.86 -7.91 7.53
CA ASN A 176 23.34 -6.87 8.46
C ASN A 176 24.64 -6.24 7.92
N SER A 177 25.53 -7.06 7.36
CA SER A 177 26.80 -6.60 6.82
C SER A 177 26.65 -5.62 5.66
N ASP A 178 25.58 -5.69 4.87
CA ASP A 178 25.37 -4.78 3.74
C ASP A 178 24.99 -3.39 4.26
N ILE A 179 24.12 -3.34 5.27
CA ILE A 179 23.73 -2.11 5.96
C ILE A 179 24.96 -1.52 6.67
N GLU A 180 25.63 -2.30 7.53
CA GLU A 180 26.77 -1.84 8.34
C GLU A 180 27.93 -1.34 7.48
N LYS A 181 28.35 -2.13 6.47
CA LYS A 181 29.46 -1.72 5.58
C LYS A 181 29.07 -0.53 4.71
N GLY A 182 27.83 -0.47 4.24
CA GLY A 182 27.33 0.67 3.47
C GLY A 182 27.39 1.95 4.29
N CYS A 183 26.81 1.94 5.49
CA CYS A 183 26.75 3.09 6.39
C CYS A 183 28.13 3.58 6.87
N ALA A 184 29.07 2.66 7.07
CA ALA A 184 30.45 2.98 7.44
C ALA A 184 31.34 3.39 6.25
N SER A 185 30.87 3.22 5.01
CA SER A 185 31.68 3.55 3.82
C SER A 185 31.77 5.08 3.60
N PRO A 186 32.88 5.59 3.03
CA PRO A 186 33.00 7.02 2.71
C PRO A 186 31.90 7.56 1.77
N GLY A 187 31.35 6.71 0.90
CA GLY A 187 30.26 7.07 -0.03
C GLY A 187 28.86 6.87 0.56
N GLY A 188 28.76 6.27 1.75
CA GLY A 188 27.51 5.84 2.35
C GLY A 188 26.86 4.63 1.67
N LEU A 189 25.77 4.15 2.27
CA LEU A 189 24.95 3.07 1.75
C LEU A 189 24.15 3.59 0.55
N ILE A 190 24.55 3.20 -0.66
CA ILE A 190 23.91 3.63 -1.92
C ILE A 190 22.85 2.67 -2.43
N TRP A 191 22.84 1.43 -1.94
CA TRP A 191 21.99 0.36 -2.47
C TRP A 191 21.73 -0.74 -1.44
N LEU A 192 20.50 -1.25 -1.40
CA LEU A 192 20.12 -2.48 -0.70
C LEU A 192 19.28 -3.36 -1.63
N SER A 193 19.47 -4.68 -1.53
CA SER A 193 18.66 -5.68 -2.21
C SER A 193 18.45 -6.87 -1.31
N GLY A 194 17.23 -7.41 -1.27
CA GLY A 194 16.88 -8.48 -0.36
C GLY A 194 15.63 -9.25 -0.77
N PRO A 195 15.48 -10.51 -0.33
CA PRO A 195 14.25 -11.27 -0.55
C PRO A 195 13.07 -10.62 0.17
N SER A 196 11.88 -10.81 -0.39
CA SER A 196 10.65 -10.24 0.12
C SER A 196 9.44 -11.15 -0.06
N THR A 197 8.46 -11.06 0.85
CA THR A 197 7.17 -11.75 0.77
C THR A 197 6.02 -10.79 1.04
N LEU A 198 4.85 -11.03 0.44
CA LEU A 198 3.63 -10.27 0.70
C LEU A 198 2.47 -11.20 1.04
N GLU A 199 1.72 -10.88 2.08
CA GLU A 199 0.48 -11.54 2.46
C GLU A 199 -0.65 -10.52 2.59
N LEU A 200 -1.80 -10.81 2.01
CA LEU A 200 -3.04 -10.08 2.21
C LEU A 200 -4.09 -11.02 2.80
N ILE A 201 -4.69 -10.65 3.93
CA ILE A 201 -5.65 -11.48 4.65
C ILE A 201 -6.89 -10.65 5.01
N ARG A 202 -8.06 -11.10 4.57
CA ARG A 202 -9.35 -10.63 5.07
C ARG A 202 -10.11 -11.82 5.64
N THR A 203 -10.44 -11.75 6.93
CA THR A 203 -11.33 -12.71 7.59
C THR A 203 -12.76 -12.20 7.55
N MET A 204 -13.76 -13.10 7.51
CA MET A 204 -15.15 -12.69 7.75
C MET A 204 -15.28 -12.30 9.23
N THR A 205 -15.81 -11.10 9.50
CA THR A 205 -16.21 -10.65 10.83
C THR A 205 -17.71 -10.75 11.00
#